data_AF-C0BDR0-F1
#
_entry.id   AF-C0BDR0-F1
#
_cell.length_a   1.000
_cell.length_b   1.000
_cell.length_c   1.000
_cell.angle_alpha   90.00
_cell.angle_beta   90.00
_cell.angle_gamma   90.00
#
_symmetry.space_group_name_H-M   'P 1'
#
loop_
_entity.id
_entity.type
_entity.pdbx_description
1 polymer ?
#
loop_
_entity_poly.entity_id
_entity_poly.type
_entity_poly.pdbx_seq_one_letter_code
_entity_poly.pdbx_strand_id
1 'polypeptide(L)' 'MNPGSKFCIYCGAALEVPAEQPEEKAEVKVCKTCGKPLEEGAVFCTNCGTKIEDDKTTEEN' A
#
# COMPACT_ATOMS: atom_id res chain seq x y z
N MET A 1 30.44 15.91 -1.18
CA MET A 1 29.66 14.67 -1.36
C MET A 1 29.26 14.59 -2.82
N ASN A 2 29.72 13.59 -3.55
CA ASN A 2 29.35 13.42 -4.97
C ASN A 2 27.93 12.83 -5.04
N PRO A 3 27.02 13.39 -5.84
CA PRO A 3 25.70 12.80 -6.04
C PRO A 3 25.86 11.46 -6.78
N GLY A 4 25.63 10.35 -6.07
CA GLY A 4 25.62 8.99 -6.65
C GLY A 4 26.57 7.97 -5.99
N SER A 5 27.46 8.37 -5.07
CA SER A 5 28.29 7.39 -4.34
C SER A 5 27.52 6.77 -3.18
N LYS A 6 27.19 5.48 -3.28
CA LYS A 6 26.44 4.67 -2.29
C LYS A 6 27.19 4.47 -0.94
N PHE A 7 28.37 5.08 -0.78
CA PHE A 7 29.21 4.98 0.41
C PHE A 7 29.86 6.33 0.72
N CYS A 8 30.06 6.62 2.00
CA CYS A 8 30.76 7.82 2.45
C CYS A 8 32.27 7.69 2.24
N ILE A 9 32.88 8.58 1.44
CA ILE A 9 34.32 8.50 1.11
C ILE A 9 35.28 8.78 2.29
N TYR A 10 34.77 9.38 3.37
CA TYR A 10 35.58 9.73 4.55
C TYR A 10 35.56 8.65 5.65
N CYS A 11 34.47 7.88 5.74
CA CYS A 11 34.26 6.90 6.81
C CYS A 11 34.05 5.47 6.28
N GLY A 12 33.81 5.28 4.98
CA GLY A 12 33.55 3.97 4.37
C GLY A 12 32.16 3.39 4.67
N ALA A 13 31.37 4.04 5.54
CA ALA A 13 30.03 3.58 5.88
C ALA A 13 29.10 3.59 4.65
N ALA A 14 28.35 2.50 4.49
CA ALA A 14 27.29 2.38 3.49
C ALA A 14 26.15 3.31 3.88
N LEU A 15 25.77 4.20 2.97
CA LEU A 15 24.53 4.93 3.10
C LEU A 15 23.49 4.04 2.45
N GLU A 16 22.84 3.22 3.26
CA GLU A 16 21.62 2.53 2.87
C GLU A 16 20.58 3.61 2.57
N VAL A 17 20.48 3.99 1.31
CA VAL A 17 19.28 4.63 0.79
C VAL A 17 18.19 3.59 1.03
N PRO A 18 17.21 3.85 1.92
CA PRO A 18 16.10 2.94 2.10
C PRO A 18 15.53 2.75 0.71
N ALA A 19 15.61 1.53 0.18
CA ALA A 19 14.87 1.20 -1.01
C ALA A 19 13.42 1.51 -0.64
N GLU A 20 12.82 2.49 -1.30
CA GLU A 20 11.38 2.57 -1.45
C GLU A 20 10.97 1.19 -1.94
N GLN A 21 10.57 0.33 -1.00
CA GLN A 21 9.71 -0.77 -1.31
C GLN A 21 8.54 -0.11 -2.04
N PRO A 22 8.11 -0.61 -3.21
CA PRO A 22 6.75 -0.34 -3.60
C PRO A 22 5.90 -0.94 -2.47
N GLU A 23 5.58 -0.12 -1.48
CA GLU A 23 4.45 -0.33 -0.60
C GLU A 23 3.28 -0.44 -1.56
N GLU A 24 2.98 -1.69 -1.88
CA GLU A 24 1.75 -2.15 -2.47
C GLU A 24 0.67 -1.42 -1.68
N LYS A 25 0.20 -0.33 -2.29
CA LYS A 25 -0.87 0.51 -1.80
C LYS A 25 -2.12 -0.34 -1.95
N ALA A 26 -2.25 -1.35 -1.09
CA ALA A 26 -3.47 -2.08 -0.88
C ALA A 26 -4.50 -0.99 -0.58
N GLU A 27 -5.42 -0.78 -1.51
CA GLU A 27 -6.44 0.24 -1.36
C GLU A 27 -7.44 -0.29 -0.34
N VAL A 28 -7.10 -0.15 0.94
CA VAL A 28 -7.95 -0.61 2.04
C VAL A 28 -9.24 0.19 2.00
N LYS A 29 -10.29 -0.43 1.47
CA LYS A 29 -11.64 0.12 1.46
C LYS A 29 -12.14 0.18 2.91
N VAL A 30 -12.98 1.14 3.23
CA VAL A 30 -13.58 1.27 4.57
C VAL A 30 -15.08 1.13 4.47
N CYS A 31 -15.67 0.38 5.39
CA CYS A 31 -17.11 0.20 5.45
C CYS A 31 -17.80 1.52 5.78
N LYS A 32 -18.68 1.99 4.88
CA LYS A 32 -19.45 3.22 5.09
C LYS A 32 -20.47 3.13 6.24
N THR A 33 -20.81 1.91 6.65
CA THR A 33 -21.82 1.68 7.70
C THR A 33 -21.20 1.61 9.10
N CYS A 34 -20.08 0.90 9.27
CA CYS A 34 -19.47 0.70 10.59
C CYS A 34 -18.07 1.33 10.74
N GLY A 35 -17.50 1.88 9.67
CA GLY A 35 -16.18 2.52 9.68
C GLY A 35 -15.00 1.54 9.78
N LYS A 36 -15.22 0.23 9.73
CA LYS A 36 -14.14 -0.76 9.78
C LYS A 36 -13.47 -0.93 8.41
N PRO A 37 -12.16 -1.23 8.37
CA PRO A 37 -11.47 -1.58 7.14
C PRO A 37 -12.08 -2.86 6.54
N LEU A 38 -12.11 -2.89 5.22
CA LEU A 38 -12.57 -3.97 4.38
C LEU A 38 -11.38 -4.49 3.58
N GLU A 39 -11.35 -5.81 3.36
CA GLU A 39 -10.35 -6.41 2.50
C GLU A 39 -10.60 -6.09 1.03
N GLU A 40 -9.54 -6.20 0.23
CA GLU A 40 -9.62 -5.99 -1.20
C GLU A 40 -10.55 -7.03 -1.84
N GLY A 41 -11.59 -6.57 -2.53
CA GLY A 41 -12.62 -7.44 -3.12
C GLY A 41 -13.68 -7.96 -2.15
N ALA A 42 -13.78 -7.41 -0.93
CA ALA A 42 -14.81 -7.80 0.02
C ALA A 42 -16.22 -7.32 -0.40
N VAL A 43 -17.07 -8.26 -0.83
CA VAL A 43 -18.48 -8.05 -1.21
C VAL A 43 -19.40 -7.78 0.01
N PHE A 44 -18.96 -8.18 1.21
CA PHE A 44 -19.70 -7.97 2.44
C PHE A 44 -18.74 -7.58 3.56
N CYS A 45 -19.19 -6.70 4.45
CA CYS A 45 -18.43 -6.34 5.64
C CYS A 45 -18.44 -7.52 6.62
N THR A 46 -17.27 -8.10 6.88
CA THR A 46 -17.07 -9.18 7.85
C THR A 46 -17.38 -8.76 9.30
N ASN A 47 -17.48 -7.45 9.56
CA ASN A 47 -17.71 -6.92 10.90
C ASN A 47 -19.19 -6.60 11.19
N CYS A 48 -19.95 -6.13 10.20
CA CYS A 48 -21.35 -5.72 10.42
C CYS A 48 -22.36 -6.41 9.48
N GLY A 49 -21.89 -7.19 8.50
CA GLY A 49 -22.73 -7.90 7.53
C GLY A 49 -23.31 -7.02 6.42
N THR A 50 -22.98 -5.73 6.38
CA THR A 50 -23.45 -4.86 5.28
C THR A 50 -22.83 -5.27 3.95
N LYS A 51 -23.66 -5.40 2.92
CA LYS A 51 -23.20 -5.63 1.54
C LYS A 51 -22.42 -4.41 1.05
N ILE A 52 -21.23 -4.65 0.53
CA ILE A 52 -20.35 -3.65 -0.07
C ILE A 52 -20.38 -3.93 -1.56
N GLU A 53 -20.83 -2.94 -2.34
CA GLU A 53 -20.81 -3.05 -3.79
C GLU A 53 -19.44 -2.55 -4.28
N ASP A 54 -18.60 -3.48 -4.73
CA ASP A 54 -17.35 -3.17 -5.39
C ASP A 54 -17.62 -2.81 -6.85
N ASP A 55 -17.77 -1.51 -7.10
CA ASP A 55 -17.72 -0.94 -8.45
C ASP A 55 -16.27 -0.98 -8.97
N LYS A 56 -15.77 -2.19 -9.25
CA LYS A 56 -14.56 -2.41 -10.06
C LYS A 56 -14.88 -3.46 -11.12
N THR A 57 -15.79 -3.10 -12.03
CA THR A 57 -15.71 -3.55 -13.42
C THR A 57 -14.76 -2.59 -14.14
N THR A 58 -13.95 -3.14 -15.06
CA THR A 58 -12.81 -2.57 -15.81
C THR A 58 -11.48 -2.66 -15.05
N GLU A 59 -10.44 -3.32 -15.57
CA GLU A 59 -9.97 -3.31 -16.96
C GLU A 59 -9.42 -4.68 -17.42
N GLU A 60 -9.84 -5.08 -18.62
CA GLU A 60 -9.38 -6.23 -19.39
C GLU A 60 -7.98 -5.99 -19.97
N ASN A 61 -7.06 -6.96 -19.86
CA ASN A 61 -6.13 -7.38 -20.94
C ASN A 61 -5.41 -8.67 -20.55
#